data_AF-A0A959UJQ9-F1
#
_entry.id   AF-A0A959UJQ9-F1
#
_cell.length_a   1.000
_cell.length_b   1.000
_cell.length_c   1.000
_cell.angle_alpha   90.00
_cell.angle_beta   90.00
_cell.angle_gamma   90.00
#
_symmetry.space_group_name_H-M   'P 1'
#
loop_
_entity.id
_entity.type
_entity.pdbx_description
1 polymer ?
#
loop_
_entity_poly.entity_id
_entity_poly.type
_entity_poly.pdbx_seq_one_letter_code
_entity_poly.pdbx_strand_id
1 'polypeptide(L)'
;MYGVCLRFAKNKMEADDILQEGFIKVFINLKTFRNEGSLEGWIRRTIVNTAINMYKKNVKYQQDVEIDKADIKQHAEMSAFEDIAAEELLKLIGELPVGYKMVFNLNIIEGYTHKEIGELLGVSENTSKSQLSRARQTLQRKLAELQNKKHE
;
A
#
# COMPACT_ATOMS: atom_id res chain seq x y z
N MET A 1 -1.98 10.31 8.32
CA MET A 1 -1.04 10.04 7.20
C MET A 1 -0.20 8.79 7.39
N TYR A 2 0.36 8.50 8.58
CA TYR A 2 1.16 7.29 8.80
C TYR A 2 0.44 5.98 8.45
N GLY A 3 -0.85 5.86 8.80
CA GLY A 3 -1.69 4.73 8.37
C GLY A 3 -1.76 4.54 6.86
N VAL A 4 -1.66 5.61 6.06
CA VAL A 4 -1.56 5.53 4.60
C VAL A 4 -0.23 4.87 4.22
N CYS A 5 0.88 5.32 4.81
CA CYS A 5 2.22 4.76 4.56
C CYS A 5 2.28 3.26 4.89
N LEU A 6 1.73 2.85 6.03
CA LEU A 6 1.70 1.45 6.47
C LEU A 6 0.99 0.52 5.47
N ARG A 7 -0.01 1.01 4.72
CA ARG A 7 -0.68 0.21 3.69
C ARG A 7 0.24 -0.13 2.53
N PHE A 8 1.13 0.79 2.15
CA PHE A 8 2.01 0.61 0.99
C PHE A 8 3.35 -0.03 1.37
N ALA A 9 3.88 0.27 2.56
CA ALA A 9 5.16 -0.22 3.04
C ALA A 9 5.16 -1.73 3.29
N LYS A 10 6.34 -2.37 3.19
CA LYS A 10 6.57 -3.75 3.61
C LYS A 10 6.75 -3.85 5.12
N ASN A 11 7.29 -2.82 5.76
CA ASN A 11 7.56 -2.77 7.19
C ASN A 11 7.47 -1.35 7.74
N LYS A 12 7.60 -1.19 9.06
CA LYS A 12 7.54 0.12 9.73
C LYS A 12 8.62 1.08 9.25
N MET A 13 9.85 0.59 9.05
CA MET A 13 10.96 1.41 8.59
C MET A 13 10.68 2.01 7.19
N GLU A 14 10.19 1.20 6.26
CA GLU A 14 9.77 1.70 4.93
C GLU A 14 8.56 2.65 5.05
N ALA A 15 7.67 2.45 6.01
CA ALA A 15 6.56 3.38 6.26
C ALA A 15 7.05 4.73 6.79
N ASP A 16 8.04 4.72 7.69
CA ASP A 16 8.69 5.91 8.24
C ASP A 16 9.42 6.67 7.12
N ASP A 17 10.14 5.96 6.24
CA ASP A 17 10.82 6.54 5.07
C ASP A 17 9.81 7.20 4.11
N ILE A 18 8.71 6.51 3.77
CA ILE A 18 7.63 7.06 2.94
C ILE A 18 7.05 8.33 3.58
N LEU A 19 6.80 8.29 4.89
CA LEU A 19 6.25 9.42 5.63
C LEU A 19 7.19 10.62 5.59
N GLN A 20 8.47 10.41 5.91
CA GLN A 20 9.48 11.45 5.96
C GLN A 20 9.67 12.09 4.58
N GLU A 21 9.96 11.29 3.57
CA GLU A 21 10.18 11.74 2.20
C GLU A 21 8.93 12.44 1.64
N GLY A 22 7.76 11.92 1.95
CA GLY A 22 6.50 12.50 1.51
C GLY A 22 6.23 13.85 2.17
N PHE A 23 6.49 14.01 3.47
CA PHE A 23 6.34 15.30 4.13
C PHE A 23 7.38 16.33 3.71
N ILE A 24 8.62 15.92 3.43
CA ILE A 24 9.63 16.80 2.81
C ILE A 24 9.07 17.37 1.49
N LYS A 25 8.49 16.54 0.63
CA LYS A 25 7.86 16.97 -0.62
C LYS A 25 6.65 17.87 -0.39
N VAL A 26 5.82 17.57 0.62
CA VAL A 26 4.68 18.42 1.01
C VAL A 26 5.18 19.83 1.35
N PHE A 27 6.18 19.98 2.22
CA PHE A 27 6.68 21.30 2.62
C PHE A 27 7.34 22.05 1.47
N ILE A 28 8.15 21.38 0.65
CA ILE A 28 8.79 21.98 -0.53
C ILE A 28 7.74 22.54 -1.51
N ASN A 29 6.65 21.79 -1.72
CA ASN A 29 5.61 22.13 -2.69
C ASN A 29 4.41 22.84 -2.07
N LEU A 30 4.43 23.18 -0.78
CA LEU A 30 3.26 23.72 -0.08
C LEU A 30 2.73 25.00 -0.73
N LYS A 31 3.63 25.84 -1.23
CA LYS A 31 3.29 27.07 -1.99
C LYS A 31 2.50 26.83 -3.28
N THR A 32 2.48 25.60 -3.79
CA THR A 32 1.73 25.23 -5.01
C THR A 32 0.30 24.79 -4.73
N PHE A 33 -0.05 24.59 -3.45
CA PHE A 33 -1.41 24.24 -3.07
C PHE A 33 -2.34 25.43 -3.31
N ARG A 34 -3.20 25.31 -4.32
CA ARG A 34 -4.12 26.38 -4.78
C ARG A 34 -5.40 26.51 -3.94
N ASN A 35 -5.51 25.78 -2.83
CA ASN A 35 -6.73 25.69 -2.02
C ASN A 35 -7.95 25.13 -2.80
N GLU A 36 -7.68 24.38 -3.87
CA GLU A 36 -8.67 23.64 -4.65
C GLU A 36 -8.84 22.25 -4.03
N GLY A 37 -9.91 22.06 -3.24
CA GLY A 37 -10.17 20.82 -2.51
C GLY A 37 -9.52 20.77 -1.12
N SER A 38 -9.48 19.59 -0.51
CA SER A 38 -8.96 19.45 0.86
C SER A 38 -7.42 19.41 0.89
N LEU A 39 -6.83 20.16 1.82
CA LEU A 39 -5.40 20.09 2.10
C LEU A 39 -4.97 18.66 2.43
N GLU A 40 -5.80 17.94 3.21
CA GLU A 40 -5.56 16.54 3.55
C GLU A 40 -5.48 15.65 2.29
N GLY A 41 -6.38 15.85 1.32
CA GLY A 41 -6.37 15.09 0.07
C GLY A 41 -5.13 15.38 -0.78
N TRP A 42 -4.68 16.64 -0.81
CA TRP A 42 -3.45 17.04 -1.48
C TRP A 42 -2.20 16.44 -0.82
N ILE A 43 -2.12 16.45 0.50
CA ILE A 43 -1.06 15.79 1.28
C ILE A 43 -1.08 14.28 1.03
N ARG A 44 -2.26 13.64 1.14
CA ARG A 44 -2.43 12.20 0.91
C ARG A 44 -1.95 11.81 -0.49
N ARG A 45 -2.30 12.58 -1.52
CA ARG A 45 -1.83 12.34 -2.90
C ARG A 45 -0.31 12.40 -3.00
N THR A 46 0.32 13.36 -2.34
CA THR A 46 1.79 13.49 -2.31
C THR A 46 2.45 12.28 -1.63
N ILE A 47 1.88 11.80 -0.52
CA ILE A 47 2.34 10.63 0.22
C ILE A 47 2.18 9.34 -0.63
N VAL A 48 1.01 9.13 -1.25
CA VAL A 48 0.75 7.97 -2.11
C VAL A 48 1.70 7.94 -3.31
N ASN A 49 1.90 9.08 -3.97
CA ASN A 49 2.85 9.19 -5.07
C ASN A 49 4.30 8.88 -4.62
N THR A 50 4.66 9.28 -3.40
CA THR A 50 5.97 8.97 -2.81
C THR A 50 6.12 7.46 -2.61
N ALA A 51 5.11 6.80 -2.05
CA ALA A 51 5.10 5.34 -1.88
C ALA A 51 5.22 4.59 -3.22
N ILE A 52 4.47 5.02 -4.25
CA ILE A 52 4.55 4.43 -5.60
C ILE A 52 5.97 4.57 -6.17
N ASN A 53 6.58 5.74 -6.04
CA ASN A 53 7.92 5.99 -6.55
C ASN A 53 8.98 5.12 -5.84
N MET A 54 8.87 4.95 -4.53
CA MET A 54 9.74 4.05 -3.76
C MET A 54 9.55 2.60 -4.19
N TYR A 55 8.30 2.15 -4.37
CA TYR A 55 8.00 0.82 -4.90
C TYR A 55 8.67 0.58 -6.27
N LYS A 56 8.54 1.53 -7.21
CA LYS A 56 9.15 1.40 -8.55
C LYS A 56 10.67 1.32 -8.48
N LYS A 57 11.30 2.13 -7.62
CA LYS A 57 12.75 2.10 -7.40
C LYS A 57 13.19 0.73 -6.87
N ASN A 58 12.43 0.15 -5.94
CA ASN A 58 12.71 -1.17 -5.37
C ASN A 58 12.55 -2.29 -6.41
N VAL A 59 11.51 -2.26 -7.24
CA VAL A 59 11.31 -3.25 -8.31
C VAL A 59 12.46 -3.19 -9.32
N LYS A 60 12.86 -1.99 -9.74
CA LYS A 60 14.00 -1.82 -10.66
C LYS A 60 15.28 -2.39 -10.06
N TYR A 61 15.58 -2.06 -8.80
CA TYR A 61 16.75 -2.58 -8.11
C TYR A 61 16.75 -4.11 -7.99
N GLN A 62 15.57 -4.73 -7.75
CA GLN A 62 15.44 -6.19 -7.72
C GLN A 62 15.55 -6.86 -9.10
N GLN A 63 15.28 -6.14 -10.19
CA GLN A 63 15.53 -6.64 -11.55
C GLN A 63 17.02 -6.55 -11.91
N ASP A 64 17.72 -5.55 -11.39
CA ASP A 64 19.17 -5.35 -11.59
C ASP A 64 20.03 -6.30 -10.72
N VAL A 65 19.44 -6.89 -9.67
CA VAL A 65 20.12 -7.82 -8.74
C VAL A 65 19.39 -9.18 -8.79
N GLU A 66 19.89 -10.13 -9.58
CA GLU A 66 19.39 -11.52 -9.59
C GLU A 66 19.69 -12.23 -8.26
N ILE A 67 18.87 -12.00 -7.21
CA ILE A 67 18.96 -12.79 -5.97
C ILE A 67 17.57 -13.15 -5.42
N ASP A 68 17.38 -14.47 -5.36
CA ASP A 68 16.59 -15.32 -4.47
C ASP A 68 15.46 -14.67 -3.65
N LYS A 69 14.24 -15.17 -3.88
CA LYS A 69 13.02 -14.73 -3.20
C LYS A 69 12.96 -15.34 -1.80
N ALA A 70 13.46 -14.62 -0.80
CA ALA A 70 13.10 -14.89 0.58
C ALA A 70 11.69 -14.34 0.88
N ASP A 71 10.74 -15.24 1.13
CA ASP A 71 9.45 -14.92 1.74
C ASP A 71 9.70 -14.40 3.17
N ILE A 72 9.71 -13.08 3.33
CA ILE A 72 9.80 -12.46 4.66
C ILE A 72 8.37 -12.36 5.22
N LYS A 73 7.99 -13.34 6.06
CA LYS A 73 6.86 -13.16 6.98
C LYS A 73 7.20 -12.03 7.94
N GLN A 74 6.34 -11.02 8.06
CA GLN A 74 6.52 -9.95 9.05
C GLN A 74 5.23 -9.65 9.80
N HIS A 75 5.35 -9.65 11.13
CA HIS A 75 4.37 -9.14 12.06
C HIS A 75 4.52 -7.62 12.19
N ALA A 76 3.52 -6.87 11.73
CA ALA A 76 3.36 -5.47 12.09
C ALA A 76 2.54 -5.39 13.38
N GLU A 77 3.19 -5.12 14.52
CA GLU A 77 2.47 -4.66 15.71
C GLU A 77 2.11 -3.18 15.53
N MET A 78 0.85 -2.89 15.23
CA MET A 78 0.33 -1.52 15.23
C MET A 78 -0.32 -1.25 16.59
N SER A 79 0.04 -0.15 17.23
CA SER A 79 -0.54 0.24 18.52
C SER A 79 -1.70 1.22 18.38
N ALA A 80 -2.61 1.11 19.34
CA ALA A 80 -3.73 2.00 19.72
C ALA A 80 -5.09 1.69 19.07
N PHE A 81 -5.80 0.81 19.79
CA PHE A 81 -7.24 0.73 20.06
C PHE A 81 -8.09 1.84 19.43
N GLU A 82 -8.85 1.49 18.39
CA GLU A 82 -10.23 1.95 18.25
C GLU A 82 -11.07 1.14 17.24
N ASP A 83 -10.48 0.31 16.37
CA ASP A 83 -11.26 -0.68 15.59
C ASP A 83 -10.46 -1.98 15.34
N ILE A 84 -10.71 -3.01 16.16
CA ILE A 84 -10.07 -4.34 16.03
C ILE A 84 -10.22 -4.90 14.61
N ALA A 85 -11.35 -4.64 13.94
CA ALA A 85 -11.60 -5.09 12.57
C ALA A 85 -10.72 -4.38 11.53
N ALA A 86 -10.43 -3.09 11.72
CA ALA A 86 -9.58 -2.33 10.80
C ALA A 86 -8.10 -2.73 10.93
N GLU A 87 -7.64 -2.98 12.15
CA GLU A 87 -6.27 -3.44 12.41
C GLU A 87 -6.03 -4.85 11.85
N GLU A 88 -6.97 -5.77 12.06
CA GLU A 88 -6.93 -7.11 11.46
C GLU A 88 -6.88 -7.03 9.93
N LEU A 89 -7.71 -6.19 9.31
CA LEU A 89 -7.71 -6.01 7.86
C LEU A 89 -6.36 -5.45 7.35
N LEU A 90 -5.76 -4.48 8.05
CA LEU A 90 -4.46 -3.92 7.69
C LEU A 90 -3.35 -4.97 7.78
N LYS A 91 -3.37 -5.84 8.81
CA LYS A 91 -2.44 -6.97 8.90
C LYS A 91 -2.60 -7.92 7.72
N LEU A 92 -3.83 -8.30 7.38
CA LEU A 92 -4.11 -9.18 6.24
C LEU A 92 -3.63 -8.59 4.90
N ILE A 93 -3.84 -7.28 4.70
CA ILE A 93 -3.34 -6.56 3.52
C ILE A 93 -1.81 -6.55 3.50
N GLY A 94 -1.17 -6.34 4.66
CA GLY A 94 0.29 -6.36 4.81
C GLY A 94 0.92 -7.69 4.39
N GLU A 95 0.23 -8.80 4.61
CA GLU A 95 0.67 -10.15 4.24
C GLU A 95 0.41 -10.51 2.76
N LEU A 96 -0.18 -9.62 1.96
CA LEU A 96 -0.34 -9.85 0.54
C LEU A 96 1.00 -9.73 -0.20
N PRO A 97 1.23 -10.51 -1.27
CA PRO A 97 2.33 -10.26 -2.20
C PRO A 97 2.34 -8.80 -2.65
N VAL A 98 3.53 -8.20 -2.75
CA VAL A 98 3.69 -6.75 -2.91
C VAL A 98 2.85 -6.18 -4.06
N GLY A 99 2.85 -6.83 -5.23
CA GLY A 99 2.03 -6.37 -6.37
C GLY A 99 0.52 -6.39 -6.07
N TYR A 100 0.03 -7.42 -5.40
CA TYR A 100 -1.38 -7.55 -5.03
C TYR A 100 -1.78 -6.47 -4.03
N LYS A 101 -0.92 -6.22 -3.03
CA LYS A 101 -1.08 -5.15 -2.05
C LYS A 101 -1.15 -3.77 -2.72
N MET A 102 -0.22 -3.47 -3.62
CA MET A 102 -0.18 -2.20 -4.36
C MET A 102 -1.45 -1.98 -5.16
N VAL A 103 -1.84 -2.97 -5.98
CA VAL A 103 -3.05 -2.87 -6.81
C VAL A 103 -4.31 -2.75 -5.95
N PHE A 104 -4.43 -3.52 -4.87
CA PHE A 104 -5.58 -3.46 -3.96
C PHE A 104 -5.72 -2.06 -3.35
N ASN A 105 -4.65 -1.50 -2.78
CA ASN A 105 -4.68 -0.18 -2.17
C ASN A 105 -5.03 0.90 -3.20
N LEU A 106 -4.38 0.89 -4.37
CA LEU A 106 -4.63 1.88 -5.40
C LEU A 106 -6.06 1.81 -5.95
N ASN A 107 -6.60 0.62 -6.18
CA ASN A 107 -7.95 0.49 -6.76
C ASN A 107 -9.06 0.69 -5.72
N ILE A 108 -8.99 -0.02 -4.59
CA ILE A 108 -10.10 -0.10 -3.63
C ILE A 108 -10.10 1.09 -2.68
N ILE A 109 -8.92 1.58 -2.30
CA ILE A 109 -8.78 2.59 -1.23
C ILE A 109 -8.52 3.99 -1.79
N GLU A 110 -7.70 4.08 -2.84
CA GLU A 110 -7.37 5.35 -3.50
C GLU A 110 -8.27 5.64 -4.72
N GLY A 111 -8.99 4.65 -5.25
CA GLY A 111 -9.99 4.82 -6.31
C GLY A 111 -9.44 4.88 -7.74
N TYR A 112 -8.18 4.50 -7.97
CA TYR A 112 -7.60 4.47 -9.31
C TYR A 112 -8.20 3.36 -10.18
N THR A 113 -8.40 3.66 -11.45
CA THR A 113 -8.79 2.67 -12.47
C THR A 113 -7.63 1.70 -12.77
N HIS A 114 -7.95 0.53 -13.31
CA HIS A 114 -6.91 -0.44 -13.70
C HIS A 114 -5.93 0.11 -14.75
N LYS A 115 -6.41 1.00 -15.62
CA LYS A 115 -5.59 1.67 -16.62
C LYS A 115 -4.55 2.57 -15.95
N GLU A 116 -4.98 3.46 -15.06
CA GLU A 116 -4.09 4.36 -14.31
C GLU A 116 -3.09 3.57 -13.46
N ILE A 117 -3.53 2.48 -12.82
CA ILE A 117 -2.64 1.61 -12.04
C ILE A 117 -1.58 0.97 -12.93
N GLY A 118 -1.94 0.53 -14.14
CA GLY A 118 -1.00 -0.02 -15.11
C GLY A 118 0.09 0.99 -15.47
N GLU A 119 -0.30 2.23 -15.76
CA GLU A 119 0.60 3.34 -16.06
C GLU A 119 1.51 3.68 -14.86
N LEU A 120 0.94 3.76 -13.65
CA LEU A 120 1.67 4.07 -12.42
C LEU A 120 2.73 3.00 -12.11
N LEU A 121 2.34 1.72 -12.16
CA LEU A 121 3.19 0.61 -11.73
C LEU A 121 4.04 -0.02 -12.85
N GLY A 122 3.81 0.34 -14.11
CA GLY A 122 4.51 -0.25 -15.26
C GLY A 122 4.08 -1.68 -15.56
N VAL A 123 2.80 -1.99 -15.39
CA VAL A 123 2.20 -3.31 -15.68
C VAL A 123 1.02 -3.18 -16.64
N SER A 124 0.60 -4.27 -17.28
CA SER A 124 -0.59 -4.22 -18.14
C SER A 124 -1.88 -4.03 -17.31
N GLU A 125 -2.92 -3.44 -17.91
CA GLU A 125 -4.23 -3.33 -17.29
C GLU A 125 -4.79 -4.71 -16.87
N ASN A 126 -4.56 -5.74 -17.68
CA ASN A 126 -4.95 -7.12 -17.38
C ASN A 126 -4.18 -7.70 -16.18
N THR A 127 -2.90 -7.35 -16.05
CA THR A 127 -2.10 -7.69 -14.87
C THR A 127 -2.71 -7.02 -13.62
N SER A 128 -3.09 -5.75 -13.70
CA SER A 128 -3.78 -5.06 -12.60
C SER A 128 -5.09 -5.75 -12.21
N LYS A 129 -5.95 -6.08 -13.17
CA LYS A 129 -7.22 -6.81 -12.92
C LYS A 129 -7.00 -8.17 -12.25
N SER A 130 -6.06 -8.96 -12.77
CA SER A 130 -5.76 -10.29 -12.22
C SER A 130 -5.13 -10.23 -10.82
N GLN A 131 -4.23 -9.28 -10.57
CA GLN A 131 -3.66 -9.04 -9.24
C GLN A 131 -4.74 -8.63 -8.23
N LEU A 132 -5.68 -7.76 -8.61
CA LEU A 132 -6.79 -7.39 -7.73
C LEU A 132 -7.69 -8.58 -7.40
N SER A 133 -8.02 -9.40 -8.39
CA SER A 133 -8.84 -10.61 -8.20
C SER A 133 -8.19 -11.57 -7.20
N ARG A 134 -6.88 -11.81 -7.36
CA ARG A 134 -6.10 -12.66 -6.44
C ARG A 134 -5.97 -12.05 -5.05
N ALA A 135 -5.82 -10.72 -4.95
CA ALA A 135 -5.81 -10.00 -3.68
C ALA A 135 -7.12 -10.24 -2.92
N ARG A 136 -8.27 -10.04 -3.58
CA ARG A 136 -9.60 -10.24 -2.99
C ARG A 136 -9.81 -11.69 -2.53
N GLN A 137 -9.49 -12.68 -3.37
CA GLN A 137 -9.60 -14.10 -2.99
C GLN A 137 -8.74 -14.44 -1.77
N THR A 138 -7.51 -13.92 -1.73
CA THR A 138 -6.60 -14.17 -0.60
C THR A 138 -7.13 -13.55 0.69
N LEU A 139 -7.62 -12.31 0.64
CA LEU A 139 -8.21 -11.64 1.80
C LEU A 139 -9.48 -12.34 2.28
N GLN A 140 -10.38 -12.72 1.37
CA GLN A 140 -11.61 -13.44 1.70
C GLN A 140 -11.31 -14.77 2.41
N ARG A 141 -10.35 -15.54 1.90
CA ARG A 141 -9.93 -16.80 2.52
C ARG A 141 -9.38 -16.58 3.93
N LYS A 142 -8.46 -15.63 4.10
CA LYS A 142 -7.88 -15.33 5.42
C LYS A 142 -8.91 -14.81 6.42
N LEU A 143 -9.87 -14.01 5.95
CA LEU A 143 -10.94 -13.51 6.80
C LEU A 143 -11.86 -14.65 7.29
N ALA A 144 -12.20 -15.61 6.43
CA ALA A 144 -12.96 -16.79 6.82
C ALA A 144 -12.20 -17.66 7.83
N GLU A 145 -10.89 -17.85 7.64
CA GLU A 145 -10.03 -18.58 8.60
C GLU A 145 -9.99 -17.89 9.98
N LEU A 146 -9.95 -16.56 10.02
CA LEU A 146 -10.01 -15.79 11.28
C LEU A 146 -11.36 -15.88 11.98
N GLN A 147 -12.46 -15.84 11.22
CA GLN A 147 -13.81 -16.00 11.77
C GLN A 147 -13.98 -17.37 12.41
N ASN A 148 -13.52 -18.44 11.75
CA ASN A 148 -13.59 -19.80 12.30
C ASN A 148 -12.80 -19.92 13.61
N LYS A 149 -11.60 -19.33 13.71
CA LYS A 149 -10.79 -19.33 14.94
C LYS A 149 -11.37 -18.54 16.10
N LYS A 150 -12.27 -17.58 15.85
CA LYS A 150 -12.96 -16.82 16.92
C LYS A 150 -14.15 -17.58 17.51
N HIS A 151 -14.61 -18.64 16.84
CA HIS A 151 -15.76 -19.45 17.24
C HIS A 151 -15.38 -20.82 17.84
N GLU A 152 -14.08 -21.14 17.91
CA GLU A 152 -13.49 -22.25 18.66
C GLU A 152 -12.99 -21.77 20.03
#